data_AF-A0AAV8EAF6-F1
#
_entry.id   AF-A0AAV8EAF6-F1
#
_cell.length_a   1.000
_cell.length_b   1.000
_cell.length_c   1.000
_cell.angle_alpha   90.00
_cell.angle_beta   90.00
_cell.angle_gamma   90.00
#
_symmetry.space_group_name_H-M   'P 1'
#
loop_
_entity.id
_entity.type
_entity.pdbx_description
1 polymer ?
#
loop_
_entity_poly.entity_id
_entity_poly.type
_entity_poly.pdbx_seq_one_letter_code
_entity_poly.pdbx_strand_id
1 'polypeptide(L)'
;MGYIADSEGQDSLPDGVDNSEFNQHTLAEHSPVKSVPPEIEFPFEKASPIWKSLETTYKVFSHIPQRPHFKMLESECKETREGTAIGMMVNYANLAESTHRLSIHAEVSVFEEKIACLKSLEKNGFFVDPILSRLHHLFEIKTNLAESALKRVKLETELAKEKQELEDSHASANVCKDKMTDIGKSIAELKEQLSIMEKQIKAVMEERAGILDSAAKREHDISRIEVEISSISRSYELAFEEFGRVVAEPL
;
A
#
# COMPACT_ATOMS: atom_id res chain seq x y z
N MET A 1 -11.68 -36.86 1.89
CA MET A 1 -13.06 -36.49 2.25
C MET A 1 -13.27 -35.05 1.83
N GLY A 2 -14.07 -34.65 0.84
CA GLY A 2 -14.85 -35.34 -0.17
C GLY A 2 -15.29 -34.22 -1.14
N TYR A 3 -14.97 -34.36 -2.42
CA TYR A 3 -15.45 -33.49 -3.49
C TYR A 3 -16.84 -33.98 -3.91
N ILE A 4 -17.82 -33.09 -4.04
CA ILE A 4 -19.13 -33.38 -4.65
C ILE A 4 -19.12 -32.73 -6.03
N ALA A 5 -19.26 -33.59 -7.04
CA ALA A 5 -19.44 -33.25 -8.44
C ALA A 5 -20.94 -33.09 -8.76
N ASP A 6 -21.19 -32.18 -9.71
CA ASP A 6 -22.11 -32.24 -10.84
C ASP A 6 -23.54 -32.78 -10.68
N SER A 7 -24.49 -32.00 -11.18
CA SER A 7 -25.78 -32.50 -11.65
C SER A 7 -26.11 -31.85 -12.99
N GLU A 8 -26.24 -32.74 -13.97
CA GLU A 8 -26.67 -32.51 -15.34
C GLU A 8 -28.14 -32.05 -15.39
N GLY A 9 -28.47 -31.31 -16.45
CA GLY A 9 -29.84 -31.01 -16.86
C GLY A 9 -29.88 -30.90 -18.37
N GLN A 10 -29.98 -32.06 -19.03
CA GLN A 10 -30.38 -32.20 -20.43
C GLN A 10 -31.86 -31.85 -20.55
N ASP A 11 -32.24 -31.11 -21.59
CA ASP A 11 -33.63 -31.03 -22.00
C ASP A 11 -33.77 -31.16 -23.52
N SER A 12 -34.90 -31.73 -23.90
CA SER A 12 -35.04 -32.72 -24.96
C SER A 12 -35.71 -32.13 -26.21
N LEU A 13 -35.22 -32.51 -27.40
CA LEU A 13 -35.96 -32.40 -28.67
C LEU A 13 -36.96 -33.57 -28.80
N PRO A 14 -38.09 -33.39 -29.52
CA PRO A 14 -38.79 -34.52 -30.12
C PRO A 14 -38.71 -34.52 -31.66
N ASP A 15 -38.43 -35.72 -32.19
CA ASP A 15 -38.73 -36.25 -33.52
C ASP A 15 -40.20 -35.98 -33.92
N GLY A 16 -40.66 -35.85 -35.17
CA GLY A 16 -40.28 -36.44 -36.46
C GLY A 16 -41.61 -36.69 -37.24
N VAL A 17 -41.53 -37.23 -38.47
CA VAL A 17 -42.63 -37.69 -39.38
C VAL A 17 -43.18 -36.59 -40.33
N ASP A 18 -43.27 -36.70 -41.66
CA ASP A 18 -42.98 -37.75 -42.65
C ASP A 18 -42.70 -37.11 -44.03
N ASN A 19 -42.12 -37.92 -44.91
CA ASN A 19 -41.79 -37.73 -46.31
C ASN A 19 -43.00 -37.70 -47.28
N SER A 20 -42.71 -37.09 -48.43
CA SER A 20 -43.04 -37.54 -49.80
C SER A 20 -43.96 -36.61 -50.60
N GLU A 21 -43.69 -36.60 -51.92
CA GLU A 21 -44.36 -35.88 -53.01
C GLU A 21 -43.89 -34.41 -53.17
N PHE A 22 -43.18 -33.95 -54.20
CA PHE A 22 -43.02 -34.37 -55.59
C PHE A 22 -41.62 -33.91 -56.07
N ASN A 23 -40.79 -34.84 -56.54
CA ASN A 23 -39.62 -34.52 -57.34
C ASN A 23 -40.05 -34.51 -58.82
N GLN A 24 -40.10 -33.34 -59.46
CA GLN A 24 -40.07 -33.25 -60.91
C GLN A 24 -38.82 -32.49 -61.34
N HIS A 25 -37.99 -33.22 -62.08
CA HIS A 25 -36.78 -32.78 -62.75
C HIS A 25 -36.94 -31.41 -63.44
N THR A 26 -35.98 -30.52 -63.22
CA THR A 26 -35.48 -29.66 -64.29
C THR A 26 -33.98 -29.48 -64.10
N LEU A 27 -33.20 -30.13 -64.97
CA LEU A 27 -31.80 -29.79 -65.20
C LEU A 27 -31.76 -28.35 -65.71
N ALA A 28 -31.19 -27.45 -64.93
CA ALA A 28 -30.64 -26.20 -65.43
C ALA A 28 -29.23 -26.06 -64.87
N GLU A 29 -28.28 -25.98 -65.79
CA GLU A 29 -26.85 -25.99 -65.58
C GLU A 29 -26.42 -24.92 -64.57
N HIS A 30 -25.78 -25.34 -63.49
CA HIS A 30 -25.06 -24.46 -62.59
C HIS A 30 -23.80 -23.92 -63.29
N SER A 31 -23.94 -22.78 -63.96
CA SER A 31 -22.81 -21.88 -64.17
C SER A 31 -22.39 -21.30 -62.82
N PRO A 32 -21.12 -21.36 -62.41
CA PRO A 32 -20.66 -20.62 -61.26
C PRO A 32 -20.60 -19.15 -61.67
N VAL A 33 -21.66 -18.40 -61.39
CA VAL A 33 -21.63 -16.95 -61.37
C VAL A 33 -20.62 -16.57 -60.29
N LYS A 34 -19.40 -16.26 -60.71
CA LYS A 34 -18.48 -15.47 -59.92
C LYS A 34 -19.23 -14.18 -59.62
N SER A 35 -19.73 -14.02 -58.40
CA SER A 35 -20.24 -12.75 -57.93
C SER A 35 -19.08 -11.76 -57.99
N VAL A 36 -19.04 -10.99 -59.08
CA VAL A 36 -18.20 -9.80 -59.18
C VAL A 36 -18.55 -8.95 -57.96
N PRO A 37 -17.57 -8.52 -57.15
CA PRO A 37 -17.84 -7.60 -56.05
C PRO A 37 -18.67 -6.43 -56.59
N PRO A 38 -19.74 -6.00 -55.91
CA PRO A 38 -20.62 -4.95 -56.42
C PRO A 38 -19.75 -3.79 -56.88
N GLU A 39 -19.85 -3.48 -58.18
CA GLU A 39 -19.13 -2.38 -58.78
C GLU A 39 -19.58 -1.13 -58.04
N ILE A 40 -18.65 -0.47 -57.34
CA ILE A 40 -18.96 0.73 -56.58
C ILE A 40 -19.29 1.81 -57.59
N GLU A 41 -20.58 2.04 -57.80
CA GLU A 41 -21.07 3.08 -58.69
C GLU A 41 -20.83 4.44 -58.01
N PHE A 42 -19.92 5.22 -58.58
CA PHE A 42 -19.63 6.55 -58.07
C PHE A 42 -20.71 7.54 -58.56
N PRO A 43 -21.12 8.52 -57.73
CA PRO A 43 -22.11 9.51 -58.13
C PRO A 43 -21.58 10.58 -59.11
N PHE A 44 -20.34 10.40 -59.59
CA PHE A 44 -19.61 11.24 -60.54
C PHE A 44 -18.54 10.41 -61.26
N GLU A 45 -18.08 10.88 -62.42
CA GLU A 45 -16.94 10.30 -63.14
C GLU A 45 -15.62 10.88 -62.60
N LYS A 46 -14.61 10.02 -62.37
CA LYS A 46 -13.26 10.44 -61.97
C LYS A 46 -12.48 10.98 -63.17
N ALA A 47 -12.84 12.17 -63.66
CA ALA A 47 -12.24 12.79 -64.84
C ALA A 47 -10.87 13.44 -64.54
N SER A 48 -10.60 13.80 -63.29
CA SER A 48 -9.38 14.51 -62.90
C SER A 48 -8.15 13.60 -62.82
N PRO A 49 -6.99 14.00 -63.38
CA PRO A 49 -5.75 13.23 -63.25
C PRO A 49 -5.22 13.19 -61.80
N ILE A 50 -5.75 14.03 -60.90
CA ILE A 50 -5.34 14.11 -59.50
C ILE A 50 -5.60 12.80 -58.75
N TRP A 51 -6.62 12.02 -59.11
CA TRP A 51 -6.95 10.75 -58.45
C TRP A 51 -5.76 9.81 -58.35
N LYS A 52 -5.05 9.63 -59.47
CA LYS A 52 -3.85 8.77 -59.51
C LYS A 52 -2.73 9.32 -58.62
N SER A 53 -2.54 10.63 -58.62
CA SER A 53 -1.53 11.29 -57.78
C SER A 53 -1.86 11.11 -56.30
N LEU A 54 -3.13 11.28 -55.92
CA LEU A 54 -3.59 11.19 -54.54
C LEU A 54 -3.41 9.78 -53.95
N GLU A 55 -3.84 8.77 -54.70
CA GLU A 55 -3.75 7.35 -54.32
C GLU A 55 -2.28 6.89 -54.21
N THR A 56 -1.36 7.50 -54.98
CA THR A 56 0.06 7.14 -54.98
C THR A 56 0.90 7.94 -53.98
N THR A 57 0.62 9.23 -53.80
CA THR A 57 1.49 10.15 -53.03
C THR A 57 1.31 9.98 -51.53
N TYR A 58 0.07 9.79 -51.06
CA TYR A 58 -0.19 9.65 -49.63
C TYR A 58 0.05 8.22 -49.17
N LYS A 59 1.06 8.04 -48.32
CA LYS A 59 1.44 6.73 -47.76
C LYS A 59 0.29 6.01 -47.06
N VAL A 60 -0.70 6.72 -46.51
CA VAL A 60 -1.83 6.05 -45.85
C VAL A 60 -2.57 5.13 -46.81
N PHE A 61 -2.72 5.49 -48.09
CA PHE A 61 -3.50 4.69 -49.03
C PHE A 61 -2.76 3.44 -49.51
N SER A 62 -1.42 3.39 -49.39
CA SER A 62 -0.68 2.15 -49.63
C SER A 62 -0.81 1.14 -48.49
N HIS A 63 -1.10 1.60 -47.27
CA HIS A 63 -1.26 0.75 -46.08
C HIS A 63 -2.72 0.43 -45.78
N ILE A 64 -3.60 1.39 -46.03
CA ILE A 64 -5.04 1.32 -45.80
C ILE A 64 -5.72 1.80 -47.10
N PRO A 65 -5.83 0.93 -48.12
CA PRO A 65 -6.52 1.28 -49.36
C PRO A 65 -7.97 1.68 -49.09
N GLN A 66 -8.39 2.81 -49.65
CA GLN A 66 -9.73 3.36 -49.45
C GLN A 66 -10.58 3.21 -50.72
N ARG A 67 -11.84 2.83 -50.55
CA ARG A 67 -12.86 2.78 -51.62
C ARG A 67 -14.21 3.35 -51.14
N PRO A 68 -14.24 4.63 -50.73
CA PRO A 68 -15.48 5.29 -50.29
C PRO A 68 -16.54 5.34 -51.40
N HIS A 69 -17.80 5.18 -51.01
CA HIS A 69 -18.92 5.17 -51.96
C HIS A 69 -19.37 6.58 -52.35
N PHE A 70 -19.10 7.61 -51.54
CA PHE A 70 -19.49 9.01 -51.77
C PHE A 70 -20.98 9.28 -52.03
N LYS A 71 -21.87 8.29 -51.84
CA LYS A 71 -23.34 8.40 -51.99
C LYS A 71 -23.98 9.72 -51.52
N MET A 72 -23.51 10.34 -50.44
CA MET A 72 -24.07 11.62 -49.97
C MET A 72 -23.85 12.78 -50.96
N LEU A 73 -22.89 12.67 -51.89
CA LEU A 73 -22.65 13.67 -52.93
C LEU A 73 -23.70 13.63 -54.05
N GLU A 74 -24.59 12.62 -54.09
CA GLU A 74 -25.71 12.59 -55.04
C GLU A 74 -26.66 13.78 -54.89
N SER A 75 -26.78 14.31 -53.67
CA SER A 75 -27.57 15.52 -53.39
C SER A 75 -26.85 16.83 -53.72
N GLU A 76 -25.56 16.79 -54.06
CA GLU A 76 -24.78 17.98 -54.41
C GLU A 76 -24.81 18.30 -55.91
N CYS A 77 -24.43 19.55 -56.25
CA CYS A 77 -24.23 20.04 -57.61
C CYS A 77 -23.26 19.11 -58.38
N LYS A 78 -23.63 18.65 -59.58
CA LYS A 78 -22.86 17.63 -60.32
C LYS A 78 -21.42 18.06 -60.58
N GLU A 79 -21.24 19.34 -60.88
CA GLU A 79 -19.99 19.99 -61.22
C GLU A 79 -19.01 20.06 -60.03
N THR A 80 -19.49 19.93 -58.78
CA THR A 80 -18.65 20.03 -57.58
C THR A 80 -18.32 18.68 -56.94
N ARG A 81 -19.07 17.61 -57.27
CA ARG A 81 -18.96 16.30 -56.60
C ARG A 81 -17.55 15.74 -56.62
N GLU A 82 -16.88 15.77 -57.77
CA GLU A 82 -15.51 15.25 -57.90
C GLU A 82 -14.54 16.05 -57.01
N GLY A 83 -14.65 17.38 -57.01
CA GLY A 83 -13.84 18.24 -56.15
C GLY A 83 -14.06 17.97 -54.67
N THR A 84 -15.33 17.83 -54.24
CA THR A 84 -15.69 17.47 -52.86
C THR A 84 -15.08 16.12 -52.47
N ALA A 85 -15.19 15.11 -53.32
CA ALA A 85 -14.65 13.77 -53.08
C ALA A 85 -13.11 13.76 -52.97
N ILE A 86 -12.41 14.50 -53.84
CA ILE A 86 -10.96 14.70 -53.73
C ILE A 86 -10.61 15.35 -52.39
N GLY A 87 -11.36 16.38 -51.99
CA GLY A 87 -11.19 17.04 -50.69
C GLY A 87 -11.35 16.08 -49.51
N MET A 88 -12.36 15.21 -49.53
CA MET A 88 -12.56 14.19 -48.49
C MET A 88 -11.41 13.20 -48.40
N MET A 89 -10.86 12.76 -49.53
CA MET A 89 -9.69 11.88 -49.57
C MET A 89 -8.45 12.56 -48.98
N VAL A 90 -8.18 13.82 -49.34
CA VAL A 90 -7.09 14.61 -48.74
C VAL A 90 -7.30 14.76 -47.23
N ASN A 91 -8.51 15.05 -46.79
CA ASN A 91 -8.85 15.17 -45.37
C ASN A 91 -8.60 13.86 -44.61
N TYR A 92 -8.98 12.70 -45.18
CA TYR A 92 -8.67 11.40 -44.58
C TYR A 92 -7.17 11.21 -44.41
N ALA A 93 -6.37 11.53 -45.42
CA ALA A 93 -4.92 11.37 -45.35
C ALA A 93 -4.26 12.29 -44.31
N ASN A 94 -4.67 13.56 -44.27
CA ASN A 94 -4.22 14.52 -43.27
C ASN A 94 -4.65 14.09 -41.85
N LEU A 95 -5.83 13.50 -41.70
CA LEU A 95 -6.33 13.02 -40.42
C LEU A 95 -5.56 11.80 -39.92
N ALA A 96 -5.23 10.87 -40.82
CA ALA A 96 -4.36 9.73 -40.51
C ALA A 96 -2.97 10.20 -40.07
N GLU A 97 -2.37 11.12 -40.82
CA GLU A 97 -1.02 11.63 -40.56
C GLU A 97 -0.97 12.46 -39.26
N SER A 98 -1.96 13.33 -39.04
CA SER A 98 -2.03 14.10 -37.79
C SER A 98 -2.35 13.23 -36.57
N THR A 99 -3.11 12.15 -36.74
CA THR A 99 -3.35 11.15 -35.69
C THR A 99 -2.07 10.35 -35.39
N HIS A 100 -1.27 10.01 -36.40
CA HIS A 100 0.01 9.35 -36.22
C HIS A 100 0.97 10.16 -35.33
N ARG A 101 0.98 11.49 -35.51
CA ARG A 101 1.77 12.44 -34.71
C ARG A 101 1.11 12.88 -33.40
N LEU A 102 -0.08 12.39 -33.08
CA LEU A 102 -0.82 12.87 -31.92
C LEU A 102 -0.13 12.44 -30.63
N SER A 103 0.10 13.41 -29.75
CA SER A 103 0.65 13.18 -28.41
C SER A 103 -0.44 12.71 -27.44
N ILE A 104 -0.08 11.81 -26.53
CA ILE A 104 -0.94 11.42 -25.38
C ILE A 104 -1.23 12.62 -24.46
N HIS A 105 -0.42 13.68 -24.52
CA HIS A 105 -0.61 14.89 -23.74
C HIS A 105 -1.53 15.92 -24.41
N ALA A 106 -2.00 15.67 -25.64
CA ALA A 106 -2.95 16.56 -26.30
C ALA A 106 -4.26 16.69 -25.49
N GLU A 107 -4.94 17.82 -25.66
CA GLU A 107 -6.23 18.09 -25.04
C GLU A 107 -7.30 17.09 -25.49
N VAL A 108 -8.24 16.77 -24.60
CA VAL A 108 -9.34 15.82 -24.89
C VAL A 108 -10.17 16.28 -26.09
N SER A 109 -10.39 17.60 -26.21
CA SER A 109 -11.11 18.21 -27.33
C SER A 109 -10.49 17.87 -28.69
N VAL A 110 -9.17 17.70 -28.77
CA VAL A 110 -8.48 17.32 -30.02
C VAL A 110 -8.83 15.88 -30.42
N PHE A 111 -8.99 14.97 -29.45
CA PHE A 111 -9.44 13.60 -29.72
C PHE A 111 -10.90 13.59 -30.19
N GLU A 112 -11.77 14.33 -29.51
CA GLU A 112 -13.19 14.45 -29.83
C GLU A 112 -13.42 15.03 -31.23
N GLU A 113 -12.70 16.10 -31.57
CA GLU A 113 -12.74 16.72 -32.90
C GLU A 113 -12.32 15.71 -33.98
N LYS A 114 -11.20 15.00 -33.79
CA LYS A 114 -10.73 14.01 -34.76
C LYS A 114 -11.70 12.84 -34.93
N ILE A 115 -12.31 12.36 -33.84
CA ILE A 115 -13.33 11.32 -33.89
C ILE A 115 -14.57 11.82 -34.65
N ALA A 116 -15.01 13.06 -34.43
CA ALA A 116 -16.12 13.66 -35.16
C ALA A 116 -15.82 13.78 -36.66
N CYS A 117 -14.61 14.19 -37.04
CA CYS A 117 -14.17 14.22 -38.44
C CYS A 117 -14.17 12.82 -39.07
N LEU A 118 -13.66 11.80 -38.38
CA LEU A 118 -13.68 10.41 -38.87
C LEU A 118 -15.11 9.91 -39.08
N LYS A 119 -16.03 10.15 -38.13
CA LYS A 119 -17.45 9.78 -38.29
C LYS A 119 -18.11 10.48 -39.48
N SER A 120 -17.68 11.69 -39.83
CA SER A 120 -18.17 12.39 -41.03
C SER A 120 -17.66 11.73 -42.32
N LEU A 121 -16.41 11.27 -42.34
CA LEU A 121 -15.85 10.54 -43.47
C LEU A 121 -16.47 9.14 -43.59
N GLU A 122 -16.70 8.43 -42.49
CA GLU A 122 -17.33 7.11 -42.45
C GLU A 122 -18.70 7.11 -43.14
N LYS A 123 -19.50 8.16 -42.94
CA LYS A 123 -20.79 8.39 -43.62
C LYS A 123 -20.69 8.42 -45.16
N ASN A 124 -19.51 8.73 -45.70
CA ASN A 124 -19.21 8.73 -47.13
C ASN A 124 -18.55 7.42 -47.61
N GLY A 125 -18.48 6.40 -46.74
CA GLY A 125 -17.96 5.07 -47.03
C GLY A 125 -16.47 4.89 -46.76
N PHE A 126 -15.82 5.83 -46.05
CA PHE A 126 -14.43 5.67 -45.68
C PHE A 126 -14.27 4.60 -44.59
N PHE A 127 -13.25 3.76 -44.73
CA PHE A 127 -12.84 2.83 -43.69
C PHE A 127 -11.97 3.54 -42.66
N VAL A 128 -12.57 3.87 -41.51
CA VAL A 128 -11.97 4.73 -40.47
C VAL A 128 -11.42 3.96 -39.26
N ASP A 129 -11.78 2.69 -39.11
CA ASP A 129 -11.47 1.87 -37.93
C ASP A 129 -10.00 1.88 -37.51
N PRO A 130 -9.00 1.82 -38.42
CA PRO A 130 -7.60 1.82 -37.99
C PRO A 130 -7.20 3.13 -37.30
N ILE A 131 -7.73 4.26 -37.77
CA ILE A 131 -7.45 5.59 -37.21
C ILE A 131 -8.23 5.77 -35.90
N LEU A 132 -9.51 5.37 -35.87
CA LEU A 132 -10.33 5.39 -34.66
C LEU A 132 -9.70 4.53 -33.55
N SER A 133 -9.28 3.31 -33.86
CA SER A 133 -8.63 2.40 -32.91
C SER A 133 -7.37 3.02 -32.32
N ARG A 134 -6.56 3.69 -33.16
CA ARG A 134 -5.37 4.41 -32.71
C ARG A 134 -5.72 5.56 -31.75
N LEU A 135 -6.76 6.34 -32.05
CA LEU A 135 -7.23 7.43 -31.18
C LEU A 135 -7.72 6.90 -29.83
N HIS A 136 -8.54 5.84 -29.84
CA HIS A 136 -9.02 5.22 -28.61
C HIS A 136 -7.88 4.67 -27.76
N HIS A 137 -6.91 4.00 -28.38
CA HIS A 137 -5.75 3.49 -27.65
C HIS A 137 -4.87 4.60 -27.05
N LEU A 138 -4.66 5.70 -27.79
CA LEU A 138 -3.96 6.87 -27.26
C LEU A 138 -4.70 7.50 -26.07
N PHE A 139 -6.03 7.57 -26.16
CA PHE A 139 -6.88 8.08 -25.09
C PHE A 139 -6.84 7.18 -23.85
N GLU A 140 -6.89 5.87 -24.03
CA GLU A 140 -6.73 4.88 -22.96
C GLU A 140 -5.38 5.06 -22.24
N ILE A 141 -4.27 5.17 -22.98
CA ILE A 141 -2.94 5.44 -22.40
C ILE A 141 -2.96 6.74 -21.58
N LYS A 142 -3.58 7.81 -22.10
CA LYS A 142 -3.68 9.10 -21.41
C LYS A 142 -4.44 8.95 -20.08
N THR A 143 -5.57 8.26 -20.07
CA THR A 143 -6.38 8.02 -18.88
C THR A 143 -5.62 7.20 -17.85
N ASN A 144 -5.00 6.09 -18.27
CA ASN A 144 -4.22 5.22 -17.39
C ASN A 144 -3.01 5.95 -16.77
N LEU A 145 -2.37 6.85 -17.52
CA LEU A 145 -1.29 7.69 -17.02
C LEU A 145 -1.77 8.64 -15.92
N ALA A 146 -2.93 9.28 -16.13
CA ALA A 146 -3.52 10.18 -15.14
C ALA A 146 -3.89 9.45 -13.83
N GLU A 147 -4.50 8.27 -13.95
CA GLU A 147 -4.81 7.41 -12.80
C GLU A 147 -3.55 6.96 -12.04
N SER A 148 -2.52 6.55 -12.77
CA SER A 148 -1.24 6.14 -12.19
C SER A 148 -0.55 7.31 -11.46
N ALA A 149 -0.62 8.52 -12.02
CA ALA A 149 -0.08 9.72 -11.39
C ALA A 149 -0.81 10.05 -10.08
N LEU A 150 -2.14 9.95 -10.05
CA LEU A 150 -2.93 10.14 -8.83
C LEU A 150 -2.59 9.10 -7.76
N LYS A 151 -2.49 7.82 -8.16
CA LYS A 151 -2.10 6.74 -7.24
C LYS A 151 -0.71 6.97 -6.66
N ARG A 152 0.25 7.45 -7.45
CA ARG A 152 1.60 7.80 -6.98
C ARG A 152 1.55 8.88 -5.91
N VAL A 153 0.83 9.98 -6.15
CA VAL A 153 0.73 11.09 -5.18
C VAL A 153 0.11 10.62 -3.86
N LYS A 154 -0.90 9.76 -3.92
CA LYS A 154 -1.49 9.15 -2.72
C LYS A 154 -0.46 8.33 -1.93
N LEU A 155 0.28 7.45 -2.61
CA LEU A 155 1.32 6.63 -1.98
C LEU A 155 2.48 7.48 -1.41
N GLU A 156 2.89 8.54 -2.09
CA GLU A 156 3.91 9.48 -1.60
C GLU A 156 3.46 10.16 -0.31
N THR A 157 2.16 10.50 -0.22
CA THR A 157 1.57 11.11 0.99
C THR A 157 1.50 10.11 2.15
N GLU A 158 1.12 8.86 1.89
CA GLU A 158 1.10 7.80 2.91
C GLU A 158 2.51 7.49 3.42
N LEU A 159 3.48 7.36 2.51
CA LEU A 159 4.89 7.13 2.85
C LEU A 159 5.47 8.27 3.71
N ALA A 160 5.09 9.53 3.44
CA ALA A 160 5.53 10.67 4.23
C ALA A 160 5.00 10.60 5.67
N LYS A 161 3.75 10.16 5.86
CA LYS A 161 3.15 9.97 7.20
C LYS A 161 3.86 8.84 7.96
N GLU A 162 4.06 7.69 7.31
CA GLU A 162 4.76 6.56 7.93
C GLU A 162 6.18 6.92 8.37
N LYS A 163 6.90 7.73 7.57
CA LYS A 163 8.22 8.24 7.94
C LYS A 163 8.18 9.13 9.18
N GLN A 164 7.19 10.01 9.27
CA GLN A 164 7.02 10.88 10.43
C GLN A 164 6.71 10.06 11.69
N GLU A 165 5.79 9.10 11.59
CA GLU A 165 5.44 8.21 12.70
C GLU A 165 6.64 7.39 13.18
N LEU A 166 7.48 6.93 12.26
CA LEU A 166 8.73 6.23 12.58
C LEU A 166 9.72 7.14 13.32
N GLU A 167 9.86 8.39 12.89
CA GLU A 167 10.73 9.39 13.54
C GLU A 167 10.24 9.73 14.95
N ASP A 168 8.93 9.94 15.12
CA ASP A 168 8.30 10.20 16.42
C ASP A 168 8.47 9.00 17.37
N SER A 169 8.28 7.78 16.86
CA SER A 169 8.51 6.56 17.63
C SER A 169 9.97 6.41 18.04
N HIS A 170 10.92 6.74 17.15
CA HIS A 170 12.35 6.70 17.46
C HIS A 170 12.74 7.75 18.51
N ALA A 171 12.21 8.97 18.41
CA ALA A 171 12.41 10.01 19.41
C ALA A 171 11.89 9.58 20.79
N SER A 172 10.68 9.00 20.84
CA SER A 172 10.08 8.46 22.06
C SER A 172 10.92 7.33 22.66
N ALA A 173 11.42 6.41 21.83
CA ALA A 173 12.30 5.32 22.26
C ALA A 173 13.59 5.84 22.89
N ASN A 174 14.20 6.90 22.33
CA ASN A 174 15.40 7.52 22.89
C ASN A 174 15.13 8.18 24.25
N VAL A 175 14.00 8.89 24.40
CA VAL A 175 13.60 9.44 25.71
C VAL A 175 13.42 8.32 26.74
N CYS A 176 12.83 7.19 26.34
CA CYS A 176 12.66 6.05 27.22
C CYS A 176 14.02 5.43 27.61
N LYS A 177 14.94 5.31 26.65
CA LYS A 177 16.30 4.84 26.87
C LYS A 177 17.06 5.74 27.85
N ASP A 178 16.98 7.05 27.69
CA ASP A 178 17.63 8.01 28.59
C ASP A 178 17.10 7.84 30.03
N LYS A 179 15.78 7.78 30.20
CA LYS A 179 15.16 7.49 31.50
C LYS A 179 15.61 6.15 32.08
N MET A 180 15.73 5.11 31.27
CA MET A 180 16.27 3.81 31.74
C MET A 180 17.71 3.94 32.23
N THR A 181 18.55 4.74 31.55
CA THR A 181 19.93 4.95 32.00
C THR A 181 19.98 5.70 33.34
N ASP A 182 19.12 6.69 33.54
CA ASP A 182 19.06 7.45 34.79
C ASP A 182 18.55 6.60 35.96
N ILE A 183 17.50 5.80 35.74
CA ILE A 183 17.03 4.81 36.73
C ILE A 183 18.16 3.83 37.07
N GLY A 184 18.94 3.39 36.06
CA GLY A 184 20.10 2.52 36.26
C GLY A 184 21.15 3.14 37.18
N LYS A 185 21.45 4.44 37.04
CA LYS A 185 22.37 5.17 37.93
C LYS A 185 21.82 5.24 39.36
N SER A 186 20.55 5.62 39.54
CA SER A 186 19.94 5.69 40.87
C SER A 186 19.91 4.34 41.59
N ILE A 187 19.67 3.24 40.86
CA ILE A 187 19.76 1.88 41.43
C ILE A 187 21.18 1.58 41.92
N ALA A 188 22.21 1.96 41.17
CA ALA A 188 23.60 1.75 41.56
C ALA A 188 23.97 2.54 42.84
N GLU A 189 23.55 3.81 42.92
CA GLU A 189 23.75 4.66 44.10
C GLU A 189 23.06 4.08 45.34
N LEU A 190 21.81 3.65 45.23
CA LEU A 190 21.06 3.03 46.33
C LEU A 190 21.72 1.73 46.81
N LYS A 191 22.27 0.92 45.90
CA LYS A 191 23.02 -0.30 46.27
C LYS A 191 24.27 0.01 47.07
N GLU A 192 25.00 1.07 46.72
CA GLU A 192 26.19 1.49 47.47
C GLU A 192 25.81 1.99 48.87
N GLN A 193 24.74 2.78 48.98
CA GLN A 193 24.24 3.24 50.28
C GLN A 193 23.81 2.07 51.19
N LEU A 194 23.16 1.04 50.63
CA LEU A 194 22.82 -0.18 51.38
C LEU A 194 24.07 -0.90 51.92
N SER A 195 25.10 -1.07 51.08
CA SER A 195 26.39 -1.67 51.48
C SER A 195 27.06 -0.90 52.63
N ILE A 196 27.00 0.43 52.61
CA ILE A 196 27.52 1.28 53.69
C ILE A 196 26.71 1.06 54.98
N MET A 197 25.38 1.09 54.90
CA MET A 197 24.51 0.89 56.06
C MET A 197 24.69 -0.49 56.69
N GLU A 198 24.85 -1.54 55.89
CA GLU A 198 25.12 -2.90 56.40
C GLU A 198 26.43 -2.95 57.21
N LYS A 199 27.50 -2.29 56.74
CA LYS A 199 28.77 -2.19 57.49
C LYS A 199 28.61 -1.41 58.79
N GLN A 200 27.86 -0.30 58.76
CA GLN A 200 27.58 0.49 59.96
C GLN A 200 26.79 -0.31 60.99
N ILE A 201 25.75 -1.03 60.56
CA ILE A 201 24.97 -1.93 61.43
C ILE A 201 25.89 -2.96 62.08
N LYS A 202 26.79 -3.58 61.30
CA LYS A 202 27.74 -4.57 61.83
C LYS A 202 28.67 -3.98 62.89
N ALA A 203 29.25 -2.80 62.63
CA ALA A 203 30.13 -2.12 63.58
C ALA A 203 29.41 -1.77 64.89
N VAL A 204 28.18 -1.25 64.81
CA VAL A 204 27.35 -0.96 65.99
C VAL A 204 27.02 -2.23 66.77
N MET A 205 26.78 -3.35 66.09
CA MET A 205 26.55 -4.64 66.78
C MET A 205 27.80 -5.13 67.52
N GLU A 206 28.99 -5.00 66.93
CA GLU A 206 30.26 -5.37 67.56
C GLU A 206 30.56 -4.49 68.79
N GLU A 207 30.34 -3.18 68.69
CA GLU A 207 30.46 -2.26 69.82
C GLU A 207 29.49 -2.63 70.94
N ARG A 208 28.21 -2.88 70.61
CA ARG A 208 27.20 -3.31 71.58
C ARG A 208 27.60 -4.59 72.30
N ALA A 209 28.16 -5.57 71.59
CA ALA A 209 28.64 -6.81 72.20
C ALA A 209 29.77 -6.55 73.21
N GLY A 210 30.73 -5.68 72.87
CA GLY A 210 31.79 -5.26 73.79
C GLY A 210 31.27 -4.55 75.04
N ILE A 211 30.27 -3.67 74.89
CA ILE A 211 29.63 -2.99 76.02
C ILE A 211 28.96 -4.01 76.95
N LEU A 212 28.23 -4.98 76.40
CA LEU A 212 27.55 -6.03 77.18
C LEU A 212 28.53 -6.88 77.99
N ASP A 213 29.67 -7.28 77.40
CA ASP A 213 30.72 -8.02 78.10
C ASP A 213 31.30 -7.21 79.27
N SER A 214 31.63 -5.92 79.01
CA SER A 214 32.12 -5.02 80.06
C SER A 214 31.11 -4.80 81.19
N ALA A 215 29.81 -4.78 80.87
CA ALA A 215 28.73 -4.59 81.84
C ALA A 215 28.59 -5.82 82.74
N ALA A 216 28.61 -7.02 82.16
CA ALA A 216 28.57 -8.28 82.91
C ALA A 216 29.75 -8.41 83.87
N LYS A 217 30.96 -8.01 83.44
CA LYS A 217 32.15 -8.02 84.30
C LYS A 217 32.00 -7.06 85.50
N ARG A 218 31.49 -5.84 85.25
CA ARG A 218 31.22 -4.86 86.32
C ARG A 218 30.14 -5.36 87.29
N GLU A 219 29.10 -6.02 86.80
CA GLU A 219 28.03 -6.58 87.63
C GLU A 219 28.55 -7.70 88.55
N HIS A 220 29.44 -8.54 88.03
CA HIS A 220 30.16 -9.53 88.84
C HIS A 220 31.07 -8.86 89.90
N ASP A 221 31.83 -7.82 89.52
CA ASP A 221 32.68 -7.08 90.46
C ASP A 221 31.86 -6.40 91.56
N ILE A 222 30.69 -5.81 91.24
CA ILE A 222 29.74 -5.26 92.21
C ILE A 222 29.29 -6.34 93.18
N SER A 223 28.84 -7.49 92.67
CA SER A 223 28.38 -8.61 93.50
C SER A 223 29.47 -9.10 94.47
N ARG A 224 30.74 -9.14 94.02
CA ARG A 224 31.89 -9.48 94.88
C ARG A 224 32.07 -8.45 96.00
N ILE A 225 32.05 -7.16 95.68
CA ILE A 225 32.21 -6.08 96.66
C ILE A 225 31.05 -6.09 97.67
N GLU A 226 29.82 -6.33 97.25
CA GLU A 226 28.66 -6.44 98.15
C GLU A 226 28.82 -7.57 99.19
N VAL A 227 29.39 -8.70 98.78
CA VAL A 227 29.74 -9.80 99.69
C VAL A 227 30.84 -9.39 100.68
N GLU A 228 31.87 -8.68 100.21
CA GLU A 228 32.94 -8.15 101.07
C GLU A 228 32.39 -7.15 102.10
N ILE A 229 31.56 -6.19 101.67
CA ILE A 229 30.87 -5.24 102.56
C ILE A 229 30.06 -6.00 103.61
N SER A 230 29.26 -6.99 103.20
CA SER A 230 28.45 -7.81 104.12
C SER A 230 29.32 -8.54 105.16
N SER A 231 30.47 -9.06 104.74
CA SER A 231 31.43 -9.71 105.65
C SER A 231 32.04 -8.70 106.64
N ILE A 232 32.43 -7.52 106.18
CA ILE A 232 33.00 -6.45 107.02
C ILE A 232 31.96 -5.97 108.02
N SER A 233 30.71 -5.70 107.60
CA SER A 233 29.63 -5.29 108.48
C SER A 233 29.39 -6.32 109.59
N ARG A 234 29.36 -7.62 109.27
CA ARG A 234 29.24 -8.69 110.26
C ARG A 234 30.44 -8.72 111.22
N SER A 235 31.66 -8.56 110.71
CA SER A 235 32.86 -8.50 111.54
C SER A 235 32.85 -7.30 112.49
N TYR A 236 32.36 -6.14 112.03
CA TYR A 236 32.20 -4.94 112.83
C TYR A 236 31.16 -5.14 113.95
N GLU A 237 30.00 -5.71 113.61
CA GLU A 237 28.94 -6.04 114.59
C GLU A 237 29.48 -6.99 115.68
N LEU A 238 30.19 -8.05 115.30
CA LEU A 238 30.82 -8.98 116.25
C LEU A 238 31.84 -8.29 117.17
N ALA A 239 32.72 -7.47 116.60
CA ALA A 239 33.72 -6.73 117.38
C ALA A 239 33.07 -5.72 118.34
N PHE A 240 31.97 -5.08 117.92
CA PHE A 240 31.18 -4.17 118.75
C PHE A 240 30.52 -4.92 119.93
N GLU A 241 29.93 -6.10 119.70
CA GLU A 241 29.37 -6.95 120.75
C GLU A 241 30.43 -7.51 121.72
N GLU A 242 31.61 -7.89 121.20
CA GLU A 242 32.74 -8.37 122.00
C GLU A 242 33.28 -7.27 122.91
N PHE A 243 33.51 -6.07 122.39
CA PHE A 243 33.93 -4.91 123.18
C PHE A 243 32.88 -4.54 124.25
N GLY A 244 31.59 -4.57 123.89
CA GLY A 244 30.49 -4.33 124.83
C GLY A 244 30.48 -5.32 126.00
N ARG A 245 30.83 -6.59 125.77
CA ARG A 245 30.96 -7.61 126.83
C ARG A 245 32.13 -7.33 127.78
N VAL A 246 33.29 -6.91 127.25
CA VAL A 246 34.49 -6.56 128.05
C VAL A 246 34.24 -5.37 128.99
N VAL A 247 33.43 -4.38 128.55
CA VAL A 247 33.09 -3.21 129.37
C VAL A 247 32.02 -3.52 130.44
N ALA A 248 31.30 -4.64 130.31
CA ALA A 248 30.19 -5.02 131.18
C ALA A 248 30.52 -6.13 132.23
N GLU A 249 31.74 -6.65 132.28
CA GLU A 249 32.17 -7.60 133.33
C GLU A 249 32.33 -6.89 134.70
N PRO A 250 31.72 -7.41 135.80
CA PRO A 250 31.96 -6.87 137.15
C PRO A 250 33.34 -7.27 137.69
N LEU A 251 33.95 -6.34 138.44
CA LEU A 251 35.23 -6.45 139.17
C LEU A 251 35.41 -7.73 139.99
#